data_AF-A0AA46U8B9-F1
#
_entry.id   AF-A0AA46U8B9-F1
#
_cell.length_a   1.000
_cell.length_b   1.000
_cell.length_c   1.000
_cell.angle_alpha   90.00
_cell.angle_beta   90.00
_cell.angle_gamma   90.00
#
_symmetry.space_group_name_H-M   'P 1'
#
loop_
_entity.id
_entity.type
_entity.pdbx_description
1 polymer ?
#
loop_
_entity_poly.entity_id
_entity_poly.type
_entity_poly.pdbx_seq_one_letter_code
_entity_poly.pdbx_strand_id
1 'polypeptide(L)'
;TGNTILTTDYCGNAIYENGSLKLLLTETGYVSFPDKKFHFYLKDHQGNVRVVADKDGKLEETNDYYPFGGTFTTSTSVQSYKYNGKELDRKNGLDWYDYGARMYDVAIGRFVTTDIMEEKYYSISPYVYVVNNPLKYIDLRGDSISVADLYTRDKQGELINPNQVKAFEFLASTKEGKALLANFAMKGQTIAGVTFNKDGEFHNKGINISFGTGVRDSGVSGSTNFSLNNENLNIRIVVGNSLDNADLLDTFIHEIVIHADQNSADFIDDKVMNNSNVYPALRKMDKNRQYKQHWQERNVNKAMKRIGLPILQQYYNSQGIVKSNDAIVKSMYGFLN
;
A
#
# COMPACT_ATOMS: atom_id res chain seq x y z
N THR A 1 41.70 -20.70 13.76
CA THR A 1 41.93 -19.83 12.60
C THR A 1 40.95 -18.68 12.69
N GLY A 2 41.43 -17.45 12.83
CA GLY A 2 40.55 -16.28 13.05
C GLY A 2 39.70 -16.03 11.83
N ASN A 3 38.37 -16.07 11.98
CA ASN A 3 37.44 -15.72 10.91
C ASN A 3 37.72 -14.28 10.47
N THR A 4 38.03 -14.09 9.20
CA THR A 4 37.96 -12.77 8.57
C THR A 4 36.55 -12.23 8.77
N ILE A 5 36.41 -11.14 9.50
CA ILE A 5 35.11 -10.48 9.71
C ILE A 5 34.74 -9.84 8.37
N LEU A 6 33.63 -10.29 7.77
CA LEU A 6 33.00 -9.60 6.65
C LEU A 6 32.02 -8.56 7.23
N THR A 7 32.24 -7.29 6.92
CA THR A 7 31.33 -6.20 7.31
C THR A 7 30.54 -5.76 6.08
N THR A 8 29.21 -5.71 6.21
CA THR A 8 28.30 -5.21 5.17
C THR A 8 27.53 -4.03 5.73
N ASP A 9 27.64 -2.86 5.08
CA ASP A 9 26.95 -1.64 5.49
C ASP A 9 25.90 -1.23 4.46
N TYR A 10 24.69 -0.93 4.93
CA TYR A 10 23.56 -0.52 4.10
C TYR A 10 23.29 0.98 4.27
N CYS A 11 23.42 1.75 3.19
CA CYS A 11 23.19 3.19 3.17
C CYS A 11 22.15 3.54 2.10
N GLY A 12 20.87 3.40 2.46
CA GLY A 12 19.78 3.56 1.51
C GLY A 12 19.82 2.46 0.45
N ASN A 13 19.99 2.83 -0.81
CA ASN A 13 20.12 1.87 -1.91
C ASN A 13 21.58 1.48 -2.22
N ALA A 14 22.57 1.99 -1.49
CA ALA A 14 23.97 1.65 -1.65
C ALA A 14 24.41 0.61 -0.60
N ILE A 15 25.12 -0.43 -1.04
CA ILE A 15 25.62 -1.51 -0.19
C ILE A 15 27.15 -1.53 -0.26
N TYR A 16 27.79 -1.51 0.89
CA TYR A 16 29.24 -1.55 1.03
C TYR A 16 29.67 -2.89 1.63
N GLU A 17 30.76 -3.45 1.13
CA GLU A 17 31.45 -4.59 1.74
C GLU A 17 32.86 -4.15 2.15
N ASN A 18 33.20 -4.31 3.43
CA ASN A 18 34.49 -3.91 4.01
C ASN A 18 34.88 -2.46 3.65
N GLY A 19 33.90 -1.54 3.71
CA GLY A 19 34.07 -0.12 3.40
C GLY A 19 34.13 0.25 1.91
N SER A 20 34.06 -0.71 1.00
CA SER A 20 34.05 -0.46 -0.45
C SER A 20 32.63 -0.61 -1.03
N LEU A 21 32.21 0.33 -1.87
CA LEU A 21 30.89 0.27 -2.53
C LEU A 21 30.83 -0.98 -3.43
N LYS A 22 29.86 -1.84 -3.14
CA LYS A 22 29.68 -3.14 -3.80
C LYS A 22 28.54 -3.09 -4.81
N LEU A 23 27.36 -2.67 -4.36
CA LEU A 23 26.13 -2.62 -5.15
C LEU A 23 25.45 -1.26 -4.98
N LEU A 24 24.81 -0.78 -6.05
CA LEU A 24 23.81 0.27 -5.99
C LEU A 24 22.50 -0.29 -6.55
N LEU A 25 21.51 -0.46 -5.67
CA LEU A 25 20.20 -0.99 -6.01
C LEU A 25 19.36 0.05 -6.75
N THR A 26 18.54 -0.44 -7.67
CA THR A 26 17.56 0.35 -8.42
C THR A 26 16.24 -0.41 -8.49
N GLU A 27 15.19 0.23 -8.97
CA GLU A 27 13.87 -0.40 -9.11
C GLU A 27 13.89 -1.62 -10.05
N THR A 28 14.68 -1.53 -11.12
CA THR A 28 14.73 -2.50 -12.23
C THR A 28 15.90 -3.49 -12.14
N GLY A 29 16.78 -3.37 -11.14
CA GLY A 29 18.05 -4.08 -11.14
C GLY A 29 19.07 -3.52 -10.15
N TYR A 30 20.35 -3.68 -10.46
CA TYR A 30 21.44 -3.11 -9.67
C TYR A 30 22.66 -2.80 -10.52
N VAL A 31 23.46 -1.83 -10.08
CA VAL A 31 24.81 -1.60 -10.58
C VAL A 31 25.78 -2.35 -9.67
N SER A 32 26.59 -3.23 -10.24
CA SER A 32 27.72 -3.86 -9.56
C SER A 32 28.99 -3.07 -9.84
N PHE A 33 29.70 -2.69 -8.78
CA PHE A 33 30.95 -1.93 -8.85
C PHE A 33 32.21 -2.79 -9.09
N PRO A 34 32.26 -4.07 -8.67
CA PRO A 34 33.35 -4.97 -9.05
C PRO A 34 33.52 -5.14 -10.57
N ASP A 35 32.42 -5.29 -11.31
CA ASP A 35 32.44 -5.48 -12.77
C ASP A 35 31.96 -4.25 -13.57
N LYS A 36 31.46 -3.22 -12.86
CA LYS A 36 31.01 -1.92 -13.40
C LYS A 36 29.86 -2.04 -14.39
N LYS A 37 28.95 -3.00 -14.15
CA LYS A 37 27.81 -3.28 -15.03
C LYS A 37 26.48 -3.08 -14.32
N PHE A 38 25.46 -2.83 -15.13
CA PHE A 38 24.07 -2.87 -14.70
C PHE A 38 23.50 -4.26 -15.00
N HIS A 39 22.82 -4.84 -14.02
CA HIS A 39 22.17 -6.13 -14.10
C HIS A 39 20.68 -5.94 -13.89
N PHE A 40 19.86 -6.52 -14.77
CA PHE A 40 18.42 -6.33 -14.81
C PHE A 40 17.71 -7.45 -14.06
N TYR A 41 16.72 -7.09 -13.26
CA TYR A 41 15.77 -8.02 -12.66
C TYR A 41 14.56 -8.21 -13.56
N LEU A 42 14.29 -9.45 -13.93
CA LEU A 42 12.98 -9.86 -14.43
C LEU A 42 12.23 -10.50 -13.27
N LYS A 43 11.15 -9.84 -12.87
CA LYS A 43 10.35 -10.22 -11.70
C LYS A 43 9.05 -10.88 -12.12
N ASP A 44 8.54 -11.77 -11.29
CA ASP A 44 7.16 -12.25 -11.44
C ASP A 44 6.14 -11.23 -10.88
N HIS A 45 4.87 -11.57 -10.95
CA HIS A 45 3.76 -10.74 -10.49
C HIS A 45 3.79 -10.41 -8.98
N GLN A 46 4.57 -11.14 -8.17
CA GLN A 46 4.75 -10.89 -6.74
C GLN A 46 6.04 -10.12 -6.44
N GLY A 47 6.77 -9.71 -7.48
CA GLY A 47 8.04 -9.02 -7.36
C GLY A 47 9.22 -9.95 -7.04
N ASN A 48 9.06 -11.27 -7.13
CA ASN A 48 10.17 -12.21 -6.92
C ASN A 48 11.14 -12.12 -8.09
N VAL A 49 12.44 -12.02 -7.83
CA VAL A 49 13.46 -12.00 -8.89
C VAL A 49 13.57 -13.39 -9.51
N ARG A 50 12.97 -13.59 -10.69
CA ARG A 50 13.02 -14.86 -11.43
C ARG A 50 14.27 -14.99 -12.26
N VAL A 51 14.72 -13.89 -12.84
CA VAL A 51 15.93 -13.86 -13.66
C VAL A 51 16.74 -12.61 -13.36
N VAL A 52 18.05 -12.76 -13.34
CA VAL A 52 19.03 -11.67 -13.47
C VAL A 52 19.67 -11.80 -14.84
N ALA A 53 19.69 -10.70 -15.60
CA ALA A 53 20.28 -10.67 -16.93
C ALA A 53 21.17 -9.44 -17.15
N ASP A 54 22.16 -9.58 -18.02
CA ASP A 54 22.99 -8.45 -18.45
C ASP A 54 22.29 -7.58 -19.50
N LYS A 55 22.96 -6.50 -19.92
CA LYS A 55 22.47 -5.56 -20.94
C LYS A 55 22.20 -6.19 -22.31
N ASP A 56 22.80 -7.34 -22.61
CA ASP A 56 22.68 -8.04 -23.88
C ASP A 56 21.62 -9.15 -23.80
N GLY A 57 20.92 -9.27 -22.66
CA GLY A 57 19.89 -10.27 -22.40
C GLY A 57 20.45 -11.65 -22.04
N LYS A 58 21.75 -11.75 -21.74
CA LYS A 58 22.34 -13.00 -21.27
C LYS A 58 21.86 -13.30 -19.86
N LEU A 59 21.35 -14.50 -19.63
CA LEU A 59 20.93 -14.98 -18.32
C LEU A 59 22.16 -15.17 -17.41
N GLU A 60 22.17 -14.50 -16.28
CA GLU A 60 23.22 -14.58 -15.25
C GLU A 60 22.76 -15.41 -14.06
N GLU A 61 21.48 -15.30 -13.70
CA GLU A 61 20.85 -16.09 -12.66
C GLU A 61 19.38 -16.40 -12.99
N THR A 62 18.92 -17.60 -12.67
CA THR A 62 17.52 -18.02 -12.73
C THR A 62 17.10 -18.61 -11.40
N ASN A 63 15.98 -18.14 -10.87
CA ASN A 63 15.42 -18.58 -9.59
C ASN A 63 13.97 -19.05 -9.76
N ASP A 64 13.70 -20.24 -9.24
CA ASP A 64 12.35 -20.73 -9.01
C ASP A 64 12.08 -20.82 -7.51
N TYR A 65 10.88 -20.42 -7.09
CA TYR A 65 10.49 -20.37 -5.68
C TYR A 65 9.34 -21.32 -5.40
N TYR A 66 9.44 -22.02 -4.28
CA TYR A 66 8.28 -22.58 -3.60
C TYR A 66 7.35 -21.45 -3.10
N PRO A 67 6.08 -21.75 -2.80
CA PRO A 67 5.11 -20.73 -2.39
C PRO A 67 5.58 -19.85 -1.23
N PHE A 68 6.29 -20.41 -0.25
CA PHE A 68 6.82 -19.71 0.93
C PHE A 68 8.26 -19.19 0.73
N GLY A 69 8.70 -19.01 -0.51
CA GLY A 69 9.96 -18.32 -0.83
C GLY A 69 11.24 -19.16 -0.77
N GLY A 70 11.15 -20.43 -0.38
CA GLY A 70 12.26 -21.37 -0.50
C GLY A 70 12.66 -21.54 -1.96
N THR A 71 13.95 -21.53 -2.26
CA THR A 71 14.44 -21.68 -3.65
C THR A 71 14.39 -23.14 -4.09
N PHE A 72 13.66 -23.43 -5.17
CA PHE A 72 13.51 -24.77 -5.75
C PHE A 72 14.65 -25.11 -6.71
N THR A 73 14.90 -24.21 -7.66
CA THR A 73 16.00 -24.31 -8.63
C THR A 73 16.72 -22.99 -8.59
N THR A 74 18.04 -23.04 -8.41
CA THR A 74 18.90 -21.87 -8.60
C THR A 74 20.02 -22.27 -9.53
N SER A 75 20.28 -21.42 -10.52
CA SER A 75 21.59 -21.42 -11.17
C SER A 75 22.63 -20.81 -10.21
N THR A 76 23.79 -20.44 -10.73
CA THR A 76 24.78 -19.64 -9.99
C THR A 76 24.12 -18.44 -9.30
N SER A 77 24.34 -18.28 -7.99
CA SER A 77 23.84 -17.11 -7.26
C SER A 77 24.82 -15.95 -7.41
N VAL A 78 24.37 -14.84 -8.00
CA VAL A 78 25.22 -13.68 -8.30
C VAL A 78 24.95 -12.47 -7.41
N GLN A 79 23.83 -12.48 -6.67
CA GLN A 79 23.36 -11.39 -5.81
C GLN A 79 22.41 -11.93 -4.71
N SER A 80 22.05 -11.13 -3.69
CA SER A 80 21.31 -11.64 -2.52
C SER A 80 19.79 -11.38 -2.53
N TYR A 81 19.27 -10.46 -3.34
CA TYR A 81 17.85 -10.10 -3.43
C TYR A 81 17.04 -11.12 -4.26
N LYS A 82 16.12 -11.84 -3.63
CA LYS A 82 15.39 -12.97 -4.26
C LYS A 82 13.88 -12.82 -4.17
N TYR A 83 13.27 -13.53 -3.22
CA TYR A 83 11.83 -13.58 -2.99
C TYR A 83 11.30 -12.23 -2.48
N ASN A 84 10.21 -11.74 -3.06
CA ASN A 84 9.64 -10.39 -2.88
C ASN A 84 10.65 -9.23 -2.99
N GLY A 85 11.77 -9.46 -3.68
CA GLY A 85 12.88 -8.51 -3.73
C GLY A 85 13.56 -8.28 -2.38
N LYS A 86 13.44 -9.22 -1.43
CA LYS A 86 14.10 -9.21 -0.13
C LYS A 86 15.46 -9.87 -0.21
N GLU A 87 16.37 -9.38 0.62
CA GLU A 87 17.71 -9.91 0.73
C GLU A 87 17.69 -11.23 1.47
N LEU A 88 18.23 -12.27 0.82
CA LEU A 88 18.45 -13.58 1.41
C LEU A 88 19.80 -13.59 2.12
N ASP A 89 19.75 -13.50 3.44
CA ASP A 89 20.90 -13.76 4.29
C ASP A 89 21.08 -15.28 4.44
N ARG A 90 22.29 -15.77 4.13
CA ARG A 90 22.69 -17.18 4.27
C ARG A 90 23.75 -17.40 5.35
N LYS A 91 24.03 -16.37 6.16
CA LYS A 91 25.04 -16.44 7.22
C LYS A 91 24.66 -17.53 8.22
N ASN A 92 25.69 -18.20 8.73
CA ASN A 92 25.55 -19.29 9.71
C ASN A 92 24.71 -20.49 9.22
N GLY A 93 24.48 -20.62 7.90
CA GLY A 93 23.72 -21.73 7.32
C GLY A 93 22.20 -21.62 7.49
N LEU A 94 21.70 -20.44 7.82
CA LEU A 94 20.26 -20.14 7.91
C LEU A 94 19.86 -19.32 6.69
N ASP A 95 18.85 -19.77 5.95
CA ASP A 95 18.33 -19.08 4.77
C ASP A 95 17.17 -18.15 5.20
N TRP A 96 17.50 -16.92 5.61
CA TRP A 96 16.53 -15.95 6.10
C TRP A 96 16.41 -14.74 5.19
N TYR A 97 15.18 -14.31 4.93
CA TYR A 97 14.91 -13.07 4.24
C TYR A 97 14.78 -11.91 5.22
N ASP A 98 15.50 -10.82 4.95
CA ASP A 98 15.33 -9.57 5.69
C ASP A 98 14.15 -8.77 5.12
N TYR A 99 13.02 -8.76 5.86
CA TYR A 99 11.87 -7.93 5.51
C TYR A 99 11.96 -6.52 6.12
N GLY A 100 12.97 -6.22 6.93
CA GLY A 100 13.21 -4.94 7.59
C GLY A 100 12.79 -4.97 9.05
N ALA A 101 11.50 -5.19 9.34
CA ALA A 101 11.03 -5.27 10.73
C ALA A 101 11.28 -6.65 11.36
N ARG A 102 11.29 -7.71 10.55
CA ARG A 102 11.45 -9.10 10.99
C ARG A 102 12.24 -9.90 9.97
N MET A 103 13.01 -10.87 10.47
CA MET A 103 13.64 -11.89 9.63
C MET A 103 12.64 -13.01 9.35
N TYR A 104 12.55 -13.44 8.10
CA TYR A 104 11.62 -14.46 7.62
C TYR A 104 12.37 -15.75 7.28
N ASP A 105 12.01 -16.84 7.95
CA ASP A 105 12.57 -18.17 7.72
C ASP A 105 11.71 -18.94 6.71
N VAL A 106 12.31 -19.22 5.54
CA VAL A 106 11.62 -19.89 4.44
C VAL A 106 11.51 -21.39 4.62
N ALA A 107 12.39 -22.01 5.42
CA ALA A 107 12.37 -23.44 5.66
C ALA A 107 11.11 -23.83 6.44
N ILE A 108 10.65 -22.95 7.34
CA ILE A 108 9.42 -23.14 8.13
C ILE A 108 8.26 -22.26 7.69
N GLY A 109 8.50 -21.29 6.80
CA GLY A 109 7.50 -20.37 6.27
C GLY A 109 6.95 -19.39 7.31
N ARG A 110 7.77 -18.93 8.27
CA ARG A 110 7.36 -18.04 9.36
C ARG A 110 8.37 -16.94 9.65
N PHE A 111 7.94 -15.86 10.30
CA PHE A 111 8.86 -14.90 10.89
C PHE A 111 9.54 -15.49 12.12
N VAL A 112 10.80 -15.12 12.36
CA VAL A 112 11.58 -15.63 13.50
C VAL A 112 11.33 -14.85 14.79
N THR A 113 10.67 -13.69 14.69
CA THR A 113 10.26 -12.85 15.82
C THR A 113 8.75 -12.58 15.77
N THR A 114 8.17 -12.23 16.92
CA THR A 114 6.76 -11.83 17.00
C THR A 114 6.49 -10.57 16.20
N ASP A 115 5.27 -10.47 15.66
CA ASP A 115 4.76 -9.25 15.05
C ASP A 115 4.66 -8.14 16.11
N ILE A 116 5.17 -6.94 15.82
CA ILE A 116 5.01 -5.79 16.71
C ILE A 116 3.53 -5.39 16.88
N MET A 117 2.69 -5.82 15.95
CA MET A 117 1.24 -5.65 15.97
C MET A 117 0.50 -6.92 16.39
N GLU A 118 1.15 -7.89 17.04
CA GLU A 118 0.53 -9.18 17.41
C GLU A 118 -0.77 -9.02 18.21
N GLU A 119 -0.84 -8.03 19.09
CA GLU A 119 -2.04 -7.72 19.86
C GLU A 119 -3.23 -7.27 19.00
N LYS A 120 -3.01 -6.87 17.74
CA LYS A 120 -4.08 -6.55 16.79
C LYS A 120 -4.67 -7.80 16.13
N TYR A 121 -3.99 -8.94 16.23
CA TYR A 121 -4.29 -10.16 15.49
C TYR A 121 -4.46 -11.38 16.41
N TYR A 122 -5.29 -11.28 17.44
CA TYR A 122 -5.48 -12.35 18.44
C TYR A 122 -5.80 -13.74 17.87
N SER A 123 -6.46 -13.81 16.70
CA SER A 123 -6.82 -15.06 16.02
C SER A 123 -5.72 -15.61 15.11
N ILE A 124 -4.58 -14.93 15.01
CA ILE A 124 -3.49 -15.23 14.10
C ILE A 124 -2.20 -15.36 14.91
N SER A 125 -1.41 -16.37 14.59
CA SER A 125 -0.10 -16.55 15.23
C SER A 125 0.79 -15.32 14.97
N PRO A 126 1.49 -14.79 15.99
CA PRO A 126 2.35 -13.61 15.84
C PRO A 126 3.56 -13.84 14.93
N TYR A 127 3.84 -15.09 14.59
CA TYR A 127 4.92 -15.50 13.69
C TYR A 127 4.42 -15.81 12.27
N VAL A 128 3.12 -15.69 11.99
CA VAL A 128 2.58 -16.10 10.69
C VAL A 128 3.14 -15.20 9.59
N TYR A 129 3.54 -15.82 8.48
CA TYR A 129 3.79 -15.08 7.25
C TYR A 129 2.50 -15.02 6.44
N VAL A 130 2.02 -13.80 6.19
CA VAL A 130 0.90 -13.48 5.29
C VAL A 130 -0.34 -14.38 5.43
N VAL A 131 -0.70 -14.69 6.68
CA VAL A 131 -1.86 -15.54 7.03
C VAL A 131 -1.83 -16.90 6.31
N ASN A 132 -0.63 -17.45 6.11
CA ASN A 132 -0.36 -18.71 5.39
C ASN A 132 -0.84 -18.75 3.94
N ASN A 133 -0.97 -17.61 3.27
CA ASN A 133 -1.31 -17.56 1.84
C ASN A 133 -0.32 -16.73 1.02
N PRO A 134 0.94 -17.20 0.88
CA PRO A 134 2.00 -16.47 0.21
C PRO A 134 1.93 -16.49 -1.31
N LEU A 135 1.00 -17.27 -1.89
CA LEU A 135 0.64 -17.15 -3.30
C LEU A 135 -0.22 -15.91 -3.56
N LYS A 136 -0.93 -15.43 -2.54
CA LYS A 136 -1.91 -14.34 -2.65
C LYS A 136 -1.42 -13.03 -2.04
N TYR A 137 -0.66 -13.11 -0.95
CA TYR A 137 -0.32 -11.97 -0.11
C TYR A 137 1.19 -11.82 0.03
N ILE A 138 1.63 -10.59 0.20
CA ILE A 138 3.05 -10.22 0.40
C ILE A 138 3.11 -9.32 1.62
N ASP A 139 4.01 -9.62 2.55
CA ASP A 139 4.35 -8.69 3.61
C ASP A 139 5.49 -7.80 3.11
N LEU A 140 5.30 -6.48 3.01
CA LEU A 140 6.30 -5.61 2.39
C LEU A 140 7.42 -5.21 3.36
N ARG A 141 7.18 -5.23 4.67
CA ARG A 141 8.12 -4.71 5.68
C ARG A 141 8.20 -5.55 6.95
N GLY A 142 7.36 -6.57 7.07
CA GLY A 142 7.19 -7.34 8.28
C GLY A 142 6.32 -6.64 9.34
N ASP A 143 5.55 -5.58 9.04
CA ASP A 143 4.90 -4.73 10.07
C ASP A 143 3.50 -4.10 9.78
N SER A 144 2.89 -4.23 8.59
CA SER A 144 1.44 -3.96 8.23
C SER A 144 0.96 -2.59 7.69
N ILE A 145 0.20 -2.64 6.55
CA ILE A 145 -1.14 -2.03 6.23
C ILE A 145 -1.78 -2.87 5.10
N SER A 146 -3.07 -3.19 5.20
CA SER A 146 -3.74 -4.12 4.26
C SER A 146 -4.54 -3.40 3.16
N VAL A 147 -3.96 -3.31 1.97
CA VAL A 147 -4.71 -3.30 0.70
C VAL A 147 -4.99 -4.74 0.23
N ALA A 148 -4.67 -5.75 1.04
CA ALA A 148 -4.63 -7.15 0.62
C ALA A 148 -5.97 -7.66 0.10
N ASP A 149 -7.07 -7.11 0.63
CA ASP A 149 -8.40 -7.42 0.15
C ASP A 149 -8.64 -6.85 -1.26
N LEU A 150 -8.26 -5.59 -1.52
CA LEU A 150 -8.35 -4.93 -2.83
C LEU A 150 -7.58 -5.68 -3.94
N TYR A 151 -6.42 -6.25 -3.60
CA TYR A 151 -5.57 -7.01 -4.52
C TYR A 151 -5.92 -8.51 -4.54
N THR A 152 -7.10 -8.90 -4.04
CA THR A 152 -7.53 -10.30 -4.03
C THR A 152 -7.59 -10.86 -5.45
N ARG A 153 -7.02 -12.06 -5.60
CA ARG A 153 -7.04 -12.85 -6.83
C ARG A 153 -7.96 -14.07 -6.71
N ASP A 154 -8.50 -14.53 -7.84
CA ASP A 154 -9.28 -15.76 -7.94
C ASP A 154 -8.37 -17.02 -7.88
N LYS A 155 -8.96 -18.20 -8.07
CA LYS A 155 -8.22 -19.48 -8.03
C LYS A 155 -7.23 -19.64 -9.18
N GLN A 156 -7.36 -18.83 -10.23
CA GLN A 156 -6.53 -18.82 -11.43
C GLN A 156 -5.38 -17.81 -11.31
N GLY A 157 -5.36 -16.99 -10.25
CA GLY A 157 -4.36 -15.97 -10.02
C GLY A 157 -4.69 -14.64 -10.68
N GLU A 158 -5.88 -14.47 -11.26
CA GLU A 158 -6.33 -13.20 -11.83
C GLU A 158 -6.91 -12.31 -10.75
N LEU A 159 -6.68 -11.00 -10.84
CA LEU A 159 -7.31 -10.06 -9.90
C LEU A 159 -8.83 -10.21 -10.00
N ILE A 160 -9.52 -10.35 -8.86
CA ILE A 160 -10.99 -10.40 -8.84
C ILE A 160 -11.56 -9.07 -9.32
N ASN A 161 -10.93 -7.95 -8.95
CA ASN A 161 -11.38 -6.61 -9.31
C ASN A 161 -10.22 -5.77 -9.91
N PRO A 162 -9.75 -6.09 -11.12
CA PRO A 162 -8.57 -5.44 -11.72
C PRO A 162 -8.78 -3.94 -11.95
N ASN A 163 -10.01 -3.51 -12.24
CA ASN A 163 -10.35 -2.10 -12.43
C ASN A 163 -10.25 -1.31 -11.13
N GLN A 164 -10.62 -1.90 -9.98
CA GLN A 164 -10.48 -1.25 -8.68
C GLN A 164 -9.01 -1.05 -8.32
N VAL A 165 -8.18 -2.06 -8.58
CA VAL A 165 -6.73 -1.96 -8.39
C VAL A 165 -6.15 -0.84 -9.27
N LYS A 166 -6.45 -0.84 -10.57
CA LYS A 166 -5.98 0.20 -11.50
C LYS A 166 -6.40 1.61 -11.07
N ALA A 167 -7.65 1.79 -10.66
CA ALA A 167 -8.15 3.08 -10.18
C ALA A 167 -7.44 3.53 -8.90
N PHE A 168 -7.21 2.61 -7.95
CA PHE A 168 -6.53 2.91 -6.69
C PHE A 168 -5.03 3.20 -6.89
N GLU A 169 -4.35 2.45 -7.75
CA GLU A 169 -2.96 2.72 -8.14
C GLU A 169 -2.83 4.07 -8.83
N PHE A 170 -3.77 4.41 -9.73
CA PHE A 170 -3.82 5.72 -10.36
C PHE A 170 -3.97 6.82 -9.29
N LEU A 171 -4.95 6.69 -8.39
CA LEU A 171 -5.13 7.62 -7.26
C LEU A 171 -3.83 7.80 -6.49
N ALA A 172 -3.23 6.70 -6.03
CA ALA A 172 -2.01 6.68 -5.25
C ALA A 172 -0.79 7.23 -6.01
N SER A 173 -0.81 7.25 -7.35
CA SER A 173 0.27 7.82 -8.16
C SER A 173 0.23 9.35 -8.23
N THR A 174 -0.96 9.96 -8.12
CA THR A 174 -1.15 11.42 -8.22
C THR A 174 -0.58 12.17 -7.03
N LYS A 175 -0.23 13.45 -7.21
CA LYS A 175 0.26 14.31 -6.12
C LYS A 175 -0.77 14.41 -4.98
N GLU A 176 -2.02 14.64 -5.34
CA GLU A 176 -3.12 14.82 -4.40
C GLU A 176 -3.48 13.52 -3.68
N GLY A 177 -3.53 12.39 -4.39
CA GLY A 177 -3.79 11.09 -3.79
C GLY A 177 -2.67 10.62 -2.86
N LYS A 178 -1.40 10.86 -3.20
CA LYS A 178 -0.26 10.64 -2.29
C LYS A 178 -0.40 11.46 -1.01
N ALA A 179 -0.70 12.75 -1.14
CA ALA A 179 -0.86 13.62 0.02
C ALA A 179 -2.01 13.17 0.93
N LEU A 180 -3.12 12.70 0.34
CA LEU A 180 -4.26 12.17 1.08
C LEU A 180 -3.92 10.89 1.84
N LEU A 181 -3.31 9.91 1.17
CA LEU A 181 -2.89 8.65 1.80
C LEU A 181 -1.82 8.87 2.88
N ALA A 182 -0.95 9.87 2.71
CA ALA A 182 0.08 10.22 3.67
C ALA A 182 -0.48 10.61 5.05
N ASN A 183 -1.72 11.10 5.15
CA ASN A 183 -2.35 11.44 6.42
C ASN A 183 -2.58 10.21 7.31
N PHE A 184 -2.75 9.04 6.69
CA PHE A 184 -3.06 7.77 7.34
C PHE A 184 -1.87 6.82 7.38
N ALA A 185 -0.79 7.13 6.65
CA ALA A 185 0.35 6.24 6.50
C ALA A 185 1.34 6.36 7.66
N MET A 186 1.95 5.23 8.03
CA MET A 186 3.13 5.17 8.91
C MET A 186 4.40 5.52 8.14
N LYS A 187 5.43 6.04 8.83
CA LYS A 187 6.76 6.23 8.27
C LYS A 187 7.35 4.92 7.74
N GLY A 188 7.76 4.97 6.49
CA GLY A 188 8.32 3.89 5.67
C GLY A 188 7.27 2.94 5.11
N GLN A 189 5.99 3.11 5.45
CA GLN A 189 4.93 2.30 4.90
C GLN A 189 4.79 2.50 3.39
N THR A 190 4.46 1.45 2.66
CA THR A 190 4.21 1.51 1.22
C THR A 190 2.74 1.22 0.91
N ILE A 191 2.08 2.10 0.16
CA ILE A 191 0.69 1.92 -0.31
C ILE A 191 0.70 2.01 -1.83
N ALA A 192 0.23 0.97 -2.53
CA ALA A 192 0.18 0.92 -4.00
C ALA A 192 1.50 1.37 -4.66
N GLY A 193 2.64 0.84 -4.17
CA GLY A 193 3.98 1.16 -4.68
C GLY A 193 4.57 2.48 -4.21
N VAL A 194 3.87 3.27 -3.38
CA VAL A 194 4.37 4.56 -2.86
C VAL A 194 4.80 4.45 -1.40
N THR A 195 6.07 4.69 -1.12
CA THR A 195 6.63 4.72 0.25
C THR A 195 6.54 6.11 0.88
N PHE A 196 6.05 6.19 2.12
CA PHE A 196 5.90 7.45 2.87
C PHE A 196 7.08 7.67 3.82
N ASN A 197 7.65 8.88 3.84
CA ASN A 197 8.88 9.16 4.61
C ASN A 197 8.63 9.77 6.00
N LYS A 198 7.36 10.00 6.37
CA LYS A 198 6.93 10.58 7.63
C LYS A 198 5.65 9.90 8.10
N ASP A 199 5.41 9.91 9.41
CA ASP A 199 4.14 9.48 9.96
C ASP A 199 3.04 10.49 9.62
N GLY A 200 1.88 9.94 9.28
CA GLY A 200 0.66 10.69 9.00
C GLY A 200 0.07 11.28 10.26
N GLU A 201 -0.60 12.43 10.09
CA GLU A 201 -1.24 13.14 11.20
C GLU A 201 -2.25 12.24 11.93
N PHE A 202 -3.05 11.48 11.19
CA PHE A 202 -4.10 10.64 11.75
C PHE A 202 -3.57 9.32 12.28
N HIS A 203 -2.56 8.77 11.59
CA HIS A 203 -1.88 7.56 12.05
C HIS A 203 -1.35 7.72 13.48
N ASN A 204 -0.61 8.81 13.74
CA ASN A 204 -0.07 9.12 15.07
C ASN A 204 -1.12 9.33 16.17
N LYS A 205 -2.38 9.51 15.78
CA LYS A 205 -3.50 9.78 16.69
C LYS A 205 -4.44 8.57 16.84
N GLY A 206 -4.02 7.40 16.38
CA GLY A 206 -4.74 6.14 16.55
C GLY A 206 -5.77 5.86 15.47
N ILE A 207 -5.61 6.41 14.27
CA ILE A 207 -6.52 6.17 13.15
C ILE A 207 -5.87 5.25 12.13
N ASN A 208 -6.55 4.16 11.81
CA ASN A 208 -6.12 3.18 10.82
C ASN A 208 -7.06 3.17 9.63
N ILE A 209 -6.51 3.11 8.41
CA ILE A 209 -7.28 2.97 7.17
C ILE A 209 -6.99 1.64 6.49
N SER A 210 -8.03 1.00 5.93
CA SER A 210 -7.91 -0.23 5.14
C SER A 210 -8.84 -0.20 3.93
N PHE A 211 -8.46 -0.94 2.88
CA PHE A 211 -9.19 -0.97 1.60
C PHE A 211 -9.59 -2.41 1.27
N GLY A 212 -10.88 -2.62 1.03
CA GLY A 212 -11.44 -3.93 0.72
C GLY A 212 -12.31 -3.94 -0.54
N THR A 213 -12.75 -5.14 -0.89
CA THR A 213 -13.61 -5.41 -2.05
C THR A 213 -15.04 -5.70 -1.61
N GLY A 214 -16.02 -5.10 -2.28
CA GLY A 214 -17.42 -5.55 -2.20
C GLY A 214 -18.47 -4.44 -2.28
N VAL A 215 -19.37 -4.56 -3.26
CA VAL A 215 -20.82 -4.31 -3.09
C VAL A 215 -21.54 -5.40 -3.90
N ARG A 216 -22.65 -5.94 -3.37
CA ARG A 216 -23.42 -7.07 -3.94
C ARG A 216 -24.29 -6.70 -5.13
N ASP A 217 -24.29 -5.44 -5.56
CA ASP A 217 -25.16 -4.94 -6.62
C ASP A 217 -24.37 -4.42 -7.81
N SER A 218 -24.95 -4.56 -9.00
CA SER A 218 -24.36 -4.30 -10.32
C SER A 218 -24.17 -2.81 -10.64
N GLY A 219 -23.69 -2.00 -9.70
CA GLY A 219 -23.51 -0.55 -9.86
C GLY A 219 -22.36 0.07 -9.07
N VAL A 220 -21.91 1.24 -9.51
CA VAL A 220 -20.90 2.07 -8.86
C VAL A 220 -21.39 2.43 -7.46
N SER A 221 -20.67 1.99 -6.43
CA SER A 221 -21.04 2.21 -5.03
C SER A 221 -19.82 2.14 -4.13
N GLY A 222 -19.83 2.92 -3.05
CA GLY A 222 -18.80 2.94 -2.01
C GLY A 222 -19.41 2.74 -0.64
N SER A 223 -18.65 2.19 0.29
CA SER A 223 -19.03 2.10 1.70
C SER A 223 -17.81 2.34 2.58
N THR A 224 -17.97 3.19 3.59
CA THR A 224 -16.99 3.38 4.65
C THR A 224 -17.54 2.89 5.97
N ASN A 225 -16.84 1.90 6.55
CA ASN A 225 -17.22 1.28 7.81
C ASN A 225 -16.26 1.74 8.92
N PHE A 226 -16.83 2.13 10.05
CA PHE A 226 -16.09 2.60 11.21
C PHE A 226 -16.17 1.58 12.35
N SER A 227 -15.06 1.32 13.03
CA SER A 227 -15.04 0.51 14.25
C SER A 227 -14.03 1.05 15.25
N LEU A 228 -14.36 0.97 16.53
CA LEU A 228 -13.54 1.47 17.64
C LEU A 228 -13.00 0.30 18.44
N ASN A 229 -11.67 0.20 18.54
CA ASN A 229 -10.99 -0.81 19.36
C ASN A 229 -9.91 -0.13 20.19
N ASN A 230 -9.98 -0.24 21.53
CA ASN A 230 -8.96 0.27 22.46
C ASN A 230 -8.46 1.69 22.10
N GLU A 231 -9.39 2.65 21.99
CA GLU A 231 -9.15 4.07 21.66
C GLU A 231 -8.71 4.38 20.22
N ASN A 232 -8.53 3.37 19.37
CA ASN A 232 -8.21 3.54 17.96
C ASN A 232 -9.46 3.46 17.07
N LEU A 233 -9.54 4.35 16.07
CA LEU A 233 -10.58 4.35 15.05
C LEU A 233 -10.07 3.60 13.81
N ASN A 234 -10.73 2.50 13.46
CA ASN A 234 -10.46 1.76 12.24
C ASN A 234 -11.50 2.11 11.18
N ILE A 235 -11.01 2.54 10.03
CA ILE A 235 -11.79 2.97 8.88
C ILE A 235 -11.54 1.96 7.77
N ARG A 236 -12.60 1.29 7.31
CA ARG A 236 -12.53 0.34 6.20
C ARG A 236 -13.34 0.89 5.03
N ILE A 237 -12.65 1.17 3.94
CA ILE A 237 -13.25 1.62 2.68
C ILE A 237 -13.44 0.41 1.78
N VAL A 238 -14.62 0.29 1.23
CA VAL A 238 -14.99 -0.75 0.29
C VAL A 238 -15.60 -0.12 -0.95
N VAL A 239 -15.11 -0.50 -2.12
CA VAL A 239 -15.61 0.00 -3.41
C VAL A 239 -16.25 -1.16 -4.18
N GLY A 240 -17.36 -0.86 -4.86
CA GLY A 240 -18.10 -1.73 -5.75
C GLY A 240 -17.44 -1.88 -7.12
N ASN A 241 -18.08 -2.60 -8.03
CA ASN A 241 -17.53 -2.87 -9.35
C ASN A 241 -18.03 -1.88 -10.40
N SER A 242 -17.12 -1.43 -11.27
CA SER A 242 -17.44 -0.66 -12.48
C SER A 242 -16.49 -1.03 -13.61
N LEU A 243 -16.98 -0.88 -14.83
CA LEU A 243 -16.18 -0.96 -16.05
C LEU A 243 -15.48 0.37 -16.36
N ASP A 244 -15.95 1.49 -15.80
CA ASP A 244 -15.31 2.79 -15.92
C ASP A 244 -14.40 3.05 -14.70
N ASN A 245 -13.09 3.19 -14.93
CA ASN A 245 -12.16 3.51 -13.84
C ASN A 245 -12.37 4.94 -13.33
N ALA A 246 -12.99 5.86 -14.08
CA ALA A 246 -13.33 7.19 -13.58
C ALA A 246 -14.36 7.11 -12.45
N ASP A 247 -15.34 6.23 -12.59
CA ASP A 247 -16.37 6.00 -11.56
C ASP A 247 -15.77 5.40 -10.29
N LEU A 248 -14.85 4.44 -10.45
CA LEU A 248 -14.12 3.83 -9.32
C LEU A 248 -13.22 4.85 -8.64
N LEU A 249 -12.52 5.66 -9.42
CA LEU A 249 -11.63 6.70 -8.93
C LEU A 249 -12.41 7.75 -8.14
N ASP A 250 -13.54 8.21 -8.67
CA ASP A 250 -14.46 9.10 -7.97
C ASP A 250 -14.96 8.49 -6.66
N THR A 251 -15.34 7.21 -6.68
CA THR A 251 -15.80 6.50 -5.48
C THR A 251 -14.69 6.42 -4.43
N PHE A 252 -13.46 6.05 -4.79
CA PHE A 252 -12.33 6.05 -3.85
C PHE A 252 -12.08 7.44 -3.27
N ILE A 253 -12.08 8.48 -4.10
CA ILE A 253 -11.90 9.87 -3.66
C ILE A 253 -13.02 10.24 -2.68
N HIS A 254 -14.27 9.91 -3.00
CA HIS A 254 -15.41 10.17 -2.14
C HIS A 254 -15.24 9.51 -0.77
N GLU A 255 -15.02 8.20 -0.73
CA GLU A 255 -14.89 7.46 0.52
C GLU A 255 -13.72 7.95 1.37
N ILE A 256 -12.57 8.25 0.76
CA ILE A 256 -11.40 8.71 1.53
C ILE A 256 -11.59 10.16 1.99
N VAL A 257 -12.03 11.07 1.11
CA VAL A 257 -12.08 12.51 1.43
C VAL A 257 -13.29 12.87 2.27
N ILE A 258 -14.45 12.26 2.01
CA ILE A 258 -15.70 12.60 2.68
C ILE A 258 -15.86 11.79 3.95
N HIS A 259 -15.64 10.48 3.88
CA HIS A 259 -15.87 9.61 5.01
C HIS A 259 -14.61 9.43 5.86
N ALA A 260 -13.47 9.03 5.29
CA ALA A 260 -12.30 8.78 6.13
C ALA A 260 -11.69 10.05 6.73
N ASP A 261 -11.34 11.05 5.92
CA ASP A 261 -10.62 12.26 6.33
C ASP A 261 -11.45 13.14 7.29
N GLN A 262 -12.74 13.41 6.96
CA GLN A 262 -13.58 14.25 7.81
C GLN A 262 -13.90 13.60 9.15
N ASN A 263 -14.23 12.31 9.15
CA ASN A 263 -14.55 11.61 10.39
C ASN A 263 -13.29 11.35 11.22
N SER A 264 -12.11 11.25 10.59
CA SER A 264 -10.83 11.22 11.30
C SER A 264 -10.57 12.53 12.04
N ALA A 265 -10.79 13.66 11.36
CA ALA A 265 -10.66 14.98 11.96
C ALA A 265 -11.66 15.21 13.09
N ASP A 266 -12.87 14.68 12.97
CA ASP A 266 -13.87 14.67 14.05
C ASP A 266 -13.39 13.83 15.24
N PHE A 267 -13.10 12.56 15.03
CA PHE A 267 -12.66 11.66 16.10
C PHE A 267 -11.41 12.15 16.84
N ILE A 268 -10.51 12.86 16.17
CA ILE A 268 -9.30 13.39 16.82
C ILE A 268 -9.60 14.52 17.81
N ASP A 269 -10.72 15.22 17.67
CA ASP A 269 -11.00 16.39 18.50
C ASP A 269 -11.39 16.03 19.94
N ASP A 270 -12.25 15.01 20.12
CA ASP A 270 -12.80 14.60 21.41
C ASP A 270 -12.93 13.08 21.56
N LYS A 271 -12.43 12.29 20.61
CA LYS A 271 -12.52 10.82 20.56
C LYS A 271 -13.96 10.31 20.40
N VAL A 272 -14.87 11.14 19.91
CA VAL A 272 -16.26 10.79 19.63
C VAL A 272 -16.63 11.21 18.21
N MET A 273 -17.31 10.32 17.50
CA MET A 273 -17.78 10.58 16.13
C MET A 273 -19.13 11.33 16.18
N ASN A 274 -19.12 12.60 16.61
CA ASN A 274 -20.34 13.39 16.86
C ASN A 274 -20.49 14.67 16.00
N ASN A 275 -19.54 14.93 15.11
CA ASN A 275 -19.37 16.19 14.38
C ASN A 275 -19.13 17.37 15.35
N SER A 276 -18.29 17.15 16.36
CA SER A 276 -17.84 18.11 17.37
C SER A 276 -16.99 19.20 16.76
N ASN A 277 -16.32 18.88 15.65
CA ASN A 277 -15.52 19.80 14.85
C ASN A 277 -16.35 20.88 14.12
N VAL A 278 -17.68 20.80 14.18
CA VAL A 278 -18.62 21.82 13.67
C VAL A 278 -18.75 22.97 14.66
N TYR A 279 -18.79 24.21 14.16
CA TYR A 279 -18.96 25.42 14.97
C TYR A 279 -20.09 25.27 16.01
N PRO A 280 -19.84 25.56 17.31
CA PRO A 280 -20.83 25.41 18.38
C PRO A 280 -22.16 26.13 18.12
N ALA A 281 -22.13 27.25 17.40
CA ALA A 281 -23.33 28.00 16.99
C ALA A 281 -24.22 27.21 16.03
N LEU A 282 -23.63 26.48 15.07
CA LEU A 282 -24.36 25.63 14.13
C LEU A 282 -24.92 24.37 14.81
N ARG A 283 -24.20 23.81 15.80
CA ARG A 283 -24.68 22.69 16.63
C ARG A 283 -25.92 23.05 17.46
N LYS A 284 -26.01 24.30 17.95
CA LYS A 284 -27.14 24.79 18.75
C LYS A 284 -28.37 25.17 17.92
N MET A 285 -28.18 25.52 16.64
CA MET A 285 -29.26 25.90 15.71
C MET A 285 -29.96 24.71 15.06
N ASP A 286 -29.44 23.49 15.23
CA ASP A 286 -29.84 22.34 14.43
C ASP A 286 -30.80 21.39 15.14
N LYS A 287 -32.08 21.77 15.24
CA LYS A 287 -33.15 20.89 15.75
C LYS A 287 -33.58 19.80 14.73
N ASN A 288 -33.31 20.01 13.43
CA ASN A 288 -33.86 19.19 12.31
C ASN A 288 -32.81 18.74 11.26
N ARG A 289 -31.50 18.73 11.58
CA ARG A 289 -30.36 18.33 10.70
C ARG A 289 -30.02 19.22 9.49
N GLN A 290 -30.72 20.33 9.25
CA GLN A 290 -30.58 21.14 8.02
C GLN A 290 -29.28 21.96 7.95
N TYR A 291 -28.79 22.50 9.07
CA TYR A 291 -27.62 23.38 9.07
C TYR A 291 -26.29 22.63 9.13
N LYS A 292 -26.24 21.45 9.79
CA LYS A 292 -25.09 20.54 9.71
C LYS A 292 -24.88 20.03 8.28
N GLN A 293 -25.97 19.70 7.59
CA GLN A 293 -25.93 19.23 6.19
C GLN A 293 -25.28 20.27 5.27
N HIS A 294 -25.66 21.55 5.35
CA HIS A 294 -25.07 22.61 4.51
C HIS A 294 -23.59 22.92 4.81
N TRP A 295 -23.12 22.67 6.04
CA TRP A 295 -21.70 22.81 6.40
C TRP A 295 -20.89 21.62 5.86
N GLN A 296 -21.41 20.40 6.02
CA GLN A 296 -20.82 19.18 5.46
C GLN A 296 -20.76 19.29 3.93
N GLU A 297 -21.86 19.65 3.26
CA GLU A 297 -21.92 19.90 1.81
C GLU A 297 -20.90 20.95 1.35
N ARG A 298 -20.72 22.06 2.08
CA ARG A 298 -19.73 23.09 1.70
C ARG A 298 -18.29 22.61 1.85
N ASN A 299 -17.99 21.81 2.87
CA ASN A 299 -16.65 21.24 3.07
C ASN A 299 -16.37 20.09 2.09
N VAL A 300 -17.34 19.21 1.86
CA VAL A 300 -17.37 18.22 0.77
C VAL A 300 -17.07 18.92 -0.56
N ASN A 301 -17.78 20.00 -0.87
CA ASN A 301 -17.62 20.74 -2.13
C ASN A 301 -16.22 21.33 -2.31
N LYS A 302 -15.63 21.87 -1.24
CA LYS A 302 -14.26 22.38 -1.26
C LYS A 302 -13.24 21.26 -1.40
N ALA A 303 -13.45 20.16 -0.69
CA ALA A 303 -12.53 19.03 -0.69
C ALA A 303 -12.52 18.31 -2.06
N MET A 304 -13.70 18.05 -2.64
CA MET A 304 -13.81 17.48 -3.99
C MET A 304 -13.23 18.40 -5.06
N LYS A 305 -13.41 19.72 -4.97
CA LYS A 305 -12.74 20.67 -5.90
C LYS A 305 -11.22 20.74 -5.72
N ARG A 306 -10.72 20.60 -4.49
CA ARG A 306 -9.29 20.69 -4.18
C ARG A 306 -8.52 19.40 -4.49
N ILE A 307 -9.16 18.24 -4.27
CA ILE A 307 -8.53 16.91 -4.33
C ILE A 307 -9.09 16.10 -5.48
N GLY A 308 -10.42 15.96 -5.56
CA GLY A 308 -11.06 15.11 -6.56
C GLY A 308 -10.92 15.61 -8.00
N LEU A 309 -11.21 16.89 -8.23
CA LEU A 309 -11.10 17.54 -9.55
C LEU A 309 -9.70 17.38 -10.18
N PRO A 310 -8.58 17.73 -9.53
CA PRO A 310 -7.26 17.57 -10.16
C PRO A 310 -6.89 16.10 -10.42
N ILE A 311 -7.33 15.15 -9.59
CA ILE A 311 -7.09 13.72 -9.82
C ILE A 311 -7.87 13.22 -11.04
N LEU A 312 -9.17 13.53 -11.11
CA LEU A 312 -10.01 13.13 -12.25
C LEU A 312 -9.61 13.84 -13.55
N GLN A 313 -9.17 15.11 -13.48
CA GLN A 313 -8.64 15.81 -14.65
C GLN A 313 -7.36 15.14 -15.17
N GLN A 314 -6.44 14.75 -14.28
CA GLN A 314 -5.25 13.96 -14.65
C GLN A 314 -5.65 12.62 -15.30
N TYR A 315 -6.66 11.95 -14.74
CA TYR A 315 -7.17 10.69 -15.30
C TYR A 315 -7.72 10.89 -16.72
N TYR A 316 -8.67 11.81 -16.92
CA TYR A 316 -9.25 12.05 -18.24
C TYR A 316 -8.19 12.48 -19.26
N ASN A 317 -7.25 13.35 -18.88
CA ASN A 317 -6.14 13.74 -19.74
C ASN A 317 -5.26 12.54 -20.14
N SER A 318 -4.99 11.61 -19.21
CA SER A 318 -4.24 10.37 -19.49
C SER A 318 -4.93 9.45 -20.50
N GLN A 319 -6.26 9.54 -20.59
CA GLN A 319 -7.09 8.80 -21.54
C GLN A 319 -7.34 9.57 -22.85
N GLY A 320 -6.76 10.78 -23.02
CA GLY A 320 -7.03 11.64 -24.18
C GLY A 320 -8.43 12.25 -24.19
N ILE A 321 -9.15 12.21 -23.07
CA ILE A 321 -10.51 12.73 -22.93
C ILE A 321 -10.44 14.17 -22.40
N VAL A 322 -11.03 15.11 -23.13
CA VAL A 322 -11.17 16.50 -22.69
C VAL A 322 -12.55 16.68 -22.05
N LYS A 323 -12.59 16.79 -20.72
CA LYS A 323 -13.79 17.21 -19.97
C LYS A 323 -13.54 18.56 -19.31
N SER A 324 -14.58 19.39 -19.23
CA SER A 324 -14.52 20.65 -18.50
C SER A 324 -14.52 20.40 -16.99
N ASN A 325 -13.90 21.30 -16.22
CA ASN A 325 -13.92 21.23 -14.76
C ASN A 325 -15.35 21.14 -14.22
N ASP A 326 -16.30 21.88 -14.77
CA ASP A 326 -17.70 21.85 -14.37
C ASP A 326 -18.36 20.49 -14.63
N ALA A 327 -18.03 19.84 -15.75
CA ALA A 327 -18.55 18.51 -16.06
C ALA A 327 -17.99 17.43 -15.11
N ILE A 328 -16.70 17.51 -14.76
CA ILE A 328 -16.07 16.62 -13.78
C ILE A 328 -16.66 16.85 -12.39
N VAL A 329 -16.76 18.11 -11.96
CA VAL A 329 -17.36 18.47 -10.68
C VAL A 329 -18.80 17.99 -10.59
N LYS A 330 -19.58 18.11 -11.66
CA LYS A 330 -20.96 17.60 -11.71
C LYS A 330 -21.04 16.08 -11.63
N SER A 331 -20.09 15.33 -12.23
CA SER A 331 -20.09 13.86 -12.13
C SER A 331 -19.76 13.37 -10.72
N MET A 332 -18.86 14.06 -9.99
CA MET A 332 -18.52 13.73 -8.60
C MET A 332 -19.71 13.83 -7.62
N TYR A 333 -20.77 14.56 -8.00
CA TYR A 333 -22.03 14.68 -7.22
C TYR A 333 -23.19 13.86 -7.81
N GLY A 334 -22.94 13.06 -8.86
CA GLY A 334 -23.97 12.32 -9.59
C GLY A 334 -24.67 11.25 -8.74
N PHE A 335 -24.11 10.85 -7.60
CA PHE A 335 -24.73 9.92 -6.63
C PHE A 335 -25.94 10.50 -5.87
N LEU A 336 -26.23 11.79 -6.03
CA LEU A 336 -27.31 12.49 -5.30
C LEU A 336 -28.63 12.65 -6.08
N ASN A 337 -28.77 12.06 -7.27
CA ASN A 337 -30.01 12.12 -8.05
C ASN A 337 -30.62 10.74 -8.29
#